data_AF-A0A2V6KN38-F1
#
_entry.id   AF-A0A2V6KN38-F1
#
_cell.length_a   1.000
_cell.length_b   1.000
_cell.length_c   1.000
_cell.angle_alpha   90.00
_cell.angle_beta   90.00
_cell.angle_gamma   90.00
#
_symmetry.space_group_name_H-M   'P 1'
#
loop_
_entity.id
_entity.type
_entity.pdbx_description
1 polymer ?
#
loop_
_entity_poly.entity_id
_entity_poly.type
_entity_poly.pdbx_seq_one_letter_code
_entity_poly.pdbx_strand_id
1 'polypeptide(L)'
;MNEKIDNKATSLLRALGPIDATMIVMGSMIGSGIFITSAESSRLSGAPGWLLLAWAVGGVMTIAGALCCSELATMMPRAGGVYVFLREAYGSSIGFLYGWTLFLVIQTGTIAAVAIAFAKFLGVFVAAVSTDSYLVPPISIGSYAISLSSEQLAAIALIALLTWTNTRGLKVGKIVQNTFTFTKTAALAAVVVIGLSLGWNVNSAALASKWWDSWANGWSPQVAQPGFTFVGGLALALLFGKSMVGPLFAQTAWTNVTFIGSEVRDPGKNLVRALVFG
;
A
#
# COMPACT_ATOMS: atom_id res chain seq x y z
N MET A 1 27.24 -46.25 17.84
CA MET A 1 25.83 -45.82 17.94
C MET A 1 25.82 -44.32 17.68
N ASN A 2 25.73 -43.92 16.40
CA ASN A 2 25.76 -42.50 16.02
C ASN A 2 24.38 -41.90 16.23
N GLU A 3 24.24 -41.14 17.31
CA GLU A 3 23.11 -40.26 17.55
C GLU A 3 23.06 -39.23 16.41
N LYS A 4 22.09 -39.40 15.50
CA LYS A 4 21.69 -38.32 14.59
C LYS A 4 21.14 -37.21 15.49
N ILE A 5 21.95 -36.19 15.73
CA ILE A 5 21.46 -34.90 16.21
C ILE A 5 20.49 -34.43 15.13
N ASP A 6 19.21 -34.64 15.38
CA ASP A 6 18.11 -34.22 14.54
C ASP A 6 18.15 -32.68 14.53
N ASN A 7 18.81 -32.14 13.52
CA ASN A 7 18.91 -30.70 13.28
C ASN A 7 17.54 -30.23 12.77
N LYS A 8 16.51 -30.34 13.61
CA LYS A 8 15.27 -29.57 13.53
C LYS A 8 15.67 -28.12 13.81
N ALA A 9 16.37 -27.51 12.86
CA ALA A 9 16.41 -26.07 12.71
C ALA A 9 14.96 -25.60 12.87
N THR A 10 14.74 -24.67 13.78
CA THR A 10 13.47 -24.06 14.16
C THR A 10 12.68 -23.60 12.93
N SER A 11 12.01 -24.53 12.26
CA SER A 11 11.25 -24.26 11.05
C SER A 11 9.94 -23.60 11.46
N LEU A 12 9.69 -22.41 10.92
CA LEU A 12 8.43 -21.70 11.14
C LEU A 12 7.24 -22.60 10.77
N LEU A 13 6.17 -22.51 11.55
CA LEU A 13 4.99 -23.33 11.36
C LEU A 13 4.26 -22.90 10.07
N ARG A 14 4.04 -23.84 9.14
CA ARG A 14 3.22 -23.62 7.94
C ARG A 14 1.73 -23.55 8.26
N ALA A 15 1.29 -22.44 8.82
CA ALA A 15 -0.06 -22.22 9.29
C ALA A 15 -0.98 -21.49 8.29
N LEU A 16 -0.40 -20.77 7.31
CA LEU A 16 -1.14 -19.90 6.40
C LEU A 16 -1.61 -20.67 5.17
N GLY A 17 -2.93 -20.68 4.94
CA GLY A 17 -3.55 -21.28 3.75
C GLY A 17 -3.56 -20.32 2.55
N PRO A 18 -4.10 -20.75 1.40
CA PRO A 18 -4.20 -19.92 0.19
C PRO A 18 -5.05 -18.66 0.41
N ILE A 19 -6.15 -18.77 1.14
CA ILE A 19 -7.01 -17.61 1.46
C ILE A 19 -6.25 -16.62 2.35
N ASP A 20 -5.50 -17.11 3.34
CA ASP A 20 -4.74 -16.23 4.23
C ASP A 20 -3.64 -15.48 3.48
N ALA A 21 -2.90 -16.19 2.61
CA ALA A 21 -1.87 -15.58 1.78
C ALA A 21 -2.46 -14.53 0.82
N THR A 22 -3.62 -14.83 0.21
CA THR A 22 -4.35 -13.88 -0.67
C THR A 22 -4.84 -12.66 0.12
N MET A 23 -5.42 -12.86 1.31
CA MET A 23 -5.85 -11.77 2.19
C MET A 23 -4.68 -10.92 2.70
N ILE A 24 -3.49 -11.49 2.82
CA ILE A 24 -2.28 -10.72 3.13
C ILE A 24 -1.88 -9.84 1.95
N VAL A 25 -1.94 -10.34 0.71
CA VAL A 25 -1.70 -9.52 -0.50
C VAL A 25 -2.75 -8.41 -0.60
N MET A 26 -4.03 -8.76 -0.65
CA MET A 26 -5.14 -7.80 -0.73
C MET A 26 -5.07 -6.77 0.40
N GLY A 27 -4.89 -7.21 1.65
CA GLY A 27 -4.87 -6.34 2.81
C GLY A 27 -3.61 -5.49 2.92
N SER A 28 -2.51 -5.89 2.28
CA SER A 28 -1.28 -5.08 2.19
C SER A 28 -1.41 -4.00 1.11
N MET A 29 -2.04 -4.32 -0.03
CA MET A 29 -2.24 -3.39 -1.14
C MET A 29 -3.36 -2.38 -0.84
N ILE A 30 -4.51 -2.85 -0.33
CA ILE A 30 -5.69 -2.02 -0.05
C ILE A 30 -5.45 -1.19 1.22
N GLY A 31 -4.83 -0.03 1.02
CA GLY A 31 -4.53 0.94 2.07
C GLY A 31 -5.29 2.26 1.92
N SER A 32 -4.79 3.29 2.60
CA SER A 32 -5.26 4.68 2.46
C SER A 32 -4.99 5.25 1.07
N GLY A 33 -4.07 4.64 0.31
CA GLY A 33 -3.67 5.07 -1.03
C GLY A 33 -4.85 5.31 -1.96
N ILE A 34 -5.76 4.34 -2.11
CA ILE A 34 -6.92 4.47 -3.02
C ILE A 34 -7.83 5.66 -2.66
N PHE A 35 -7.96 6.00 -1.38
CA PHE A 35 -8.80 7.11 -0.92
C PHE A 35 -8.11 8.47 -1.04
N ILE A 36 -6.79 8.53 -0.85
CA ILE A 36 -6.04 9.79 -0.80
C ILE A 36 -5.49 10.16 -2.19
N THR A 37 -4.88 9.20 -2.89
CA THR A 37 -4.11 9.49 -4.11
C THR A 37 -5.00 9.66 -5.33
N SER A 38 -6.18 9.03 -5.38
CA SER A 38 -7.11 9.14 -6.51
C SER A 38 -7.50 10.59 -6.81
N ALA A 39 -7.78 11.38 -5.78
CA ALA A 39 -8.14 12.79 -5.95
C ALA A 39 -6.99 13.62 -6.53
N GLU A 40 -5.76 13.36 -6.08
CA GLU A 40 -4.56 14.05 -6.59
C GLU A 40 -4.26 13.66 -8.03
N SER A 41 -4.28 12.36 -8.34
CA SER A 41 -4.11 11.85 -9.72
C SER A 41 -5.19 12.39 -10.66
N SER A 42 -6.42 12.54 -10.18
CA SER A 42 -7.52 13.14 -10.96
C SER A 42 -7.27 14.61 -11.27
N ARG A 43 -6.73 15.39 -10.33
CA ARG A 43 -6.37 16.81 -10.56
C ARG A 43 -5.25 16.95 -11.59
N LEU A 44 -4.26 16.06 -11.53
CA LEU A 44 -3.12 16.08 -12.45
C LEU A 44 -3.53 15.73 -13.89
N SER A 45 -4.43 14.77 -14.07
CA SER A 45 -4.85 14.28 -15.39
C SER A 45 -6.05 15.02 -15.99
N GLY A 46 -6.93 15.58 -15.16
CA GLY A 46 -8.01 16.49 -15.58
C GLY A 46 -9.22 15.86 -16.26
N ALA A 47 -9.22 14.54 -16.50
CA ALA A 47 -10.39 13.84 -17.03
C ALA A 47 -10.54 12.43 -16.44
N PRO A 48 -11.79 11.93 -16.26
CA PRO A 48 -12.03 10.60 -15.69
C PRO A 48 -11.37 9.45 -16.47
N GLY A 49 -11.37 9.51 -17.80
CA GLY A 49 -10.77 8.49 -18.65
C GLY A 49 -9.27 8.35 -18.42
N TRP A 50 -8.56 9.46 -18.26
CA TRP A 50 -7.12 9.46 -17.93
C TRP A 50 -6.83 8.89 -16.55
N LEU A 51 -7.66 9.21 -15.55
CA LEU A 51 -7.52 8.61 -14.21
C LEU A 51 -7.69 7.09 -14.27
N LEU A 52 -8.75 6.59 -14.90
CA LEU A 52 -9.01 5.16 -15.04
C LEU A 52 -7.91 4.46 -15.84
N LEU A 53 -7.40 5.11 -16.89
CA LEU A 53 -6.27 4.60 -17.66
C LEU A 53 -5.01 4.49 -16.78
N ALA A 54 -4.70 5.50 -15.96
CA ALA A 54 -3.55 5.45 -15.04
C ALA A 54 -3.67 4.28 -14.05
N TRP A 55 -4.89 4.03 -13.52
CA TRP A 55 -5.16 2.86 -12.67
C TRP A 55 -4.98 1.53 -13.40
N ALA A 56 -5.48 1.44 -14.64
CA ALA A 56 -5.35 0.24 -15.47
C ALA A 56 -3.88 -0.06 -15.82
N VAL A 57 -3.11 0.95 -16.25
CA VAL A 57 -1.68 0.80 -16.53
C VAL A 57 -0.92 0.40 -15.27
N GLY A 58 -1.21 1.04 -14.13
CA GLY A 58 -0.65 0.63 -12.83
C GLY A 58 -0.96 -0.83 -12.51
N GLY A 59 -2.19 -1.28 -12.77
CA GLY A 59 -2.62 -2.67 -12.54
C GLY A 59 -1.84 -3.67 -13.39
N VAL A 60 -1.69 -3.39 -14.68
CA VAL A 60 -0.91 -4.24 -15.59
C VAL A 60 0.56 -4.31 -15.16
N MET A 61 1.15 -3.17 -14.78
CA MET A 61 2.53 -3.14 -14.26
C MET A 61 2.67 -3.96 -12.98
N THR A 62 1.71 -3.84 -12.06
CA THR A 62 1.68 -4.60 -10.80
C THR A 62 1.58 -6.10 -11.04
N ILE A 63 0.67 -6.54 -11.92
CA ILE A 63 0.51 -7.96 -12.27
C ILE A 63 1.78 -8.50 -12.92
N ALA A 64 2.39 -7.77 -13.85
CA ALA A 64 3.65 -8.17 -14.47
C ALA A 64 4.77 -8.34 -13.41
N GLY A 65 4.88 -7.41 -12.46
CA GLY A 65 5.81 -7.51 -11.34
C GLY A 65 5.51 -8.69 -10.41
N ALA A 66 4.24 -8.91 -10.09
CA ALA A 66 3.77 -10.00 -9.23
C ALA A 66 4.07 -11.37 -9.86
N LEU A 67 3.87 -11.53 -11.17
CA LEU A 67 4.20 -12.76 -11.89
C LEU A 67 5.70 -13.05 -11.84
N CYS A 68 6.56 -12.09 -12.18
CA CYS A 68 8.02 -12.24 -12.09
C CYS A 68 8.47 -12.60 -10.67
N CYS A 69 7.88 -11.96 -9.67
CA CYS A 69 8.22 -12.22 -8.27
C CYS A 69 7.68 -13.56 -7.78
N SER A 70 6.56 -14.04 -8.33
CA SER A 70 6.00 -15.34 -7.98
C SER A 70 6.93 -16.50 -8.34
N GLU A 71 7.66 -16.39 -9.45
CA GLU A 71 8.68 -17.37 -9.83
C GLU A 71 9.82 -17.40 -8.80
N LEU A 72 10.32 -16.22 -8.40
CA LEU A 72 11.36 -16.12 -7.37
C LEU A 72 10.87 -16.63 -6.00
N ALA A 73 9.64 -16.27 -5.61
CA ALA A 73 9.06 -16.65 -4.32
C ALA A 73 8.77 -18.15 -4.22
N THR A 74 8.45 -18.80 -5.34
CA THR A 74 8.26 -20.26 -5.39
C THR A 74 9.57 -21.03 -5.46
N MET A 75 10.59 -20.50 -6.14
CA MET A 75 11.94 -21.09 -6.15
C MET A 75 12.64 -20.98 -4.79
N MET A 76 12.41 -19.87 -4.07
CA MET A 76 13.04 -19.58 -2.78
C MET A 76 12.00 -19.26 -1.70
N PRO A 77 11.18 -20.24 -1.24
CA PRO A 77 10.10 -20.03 -0.26
C PRO A 77 10.67 -19.97 1.17
N ARG A 78 11.60 -19.05 1.40
CA ARG A 78 12.27 -18.81 2.68
C ARG A 78 11.67 -17.58 3.36
N ALA A 79 11.79 -17.51 4.69
CA ALA A 79 11.52 -16.25 5.40
C ALA A 79 12.52 -15.18 4.94
N GLY A 80 12.01 -14.01 4.54
CA GLY A 80 12.85 -12.86 4.15
C GLY A 80 12.54 -12.25 2.78
N GLY A 81 11.67 -12.86 1.97
CA GLY A 81 11.13 -12.23 0.76
C GLY A 81 12.18 -11.68 -0.20
N VAL A 82 11.98 -10.44 -0.67
CA VAL A 82 12.85 -9.77 -1.65
C VAL A 82 14.31 -9.67 -1.18
N TYR A 83 14.58 -9.61 0.13
CA TYR A 83 15.95 -9.64 0.65
C TYR A 83 16.68 -10.92 0.25
N VAL A 84 16.00 -12.07 0.31
CA VAL A 84 16.58 -13.37 -0.09
C VAL A 84 16.93 -13.35 -1.57
N PHE A 85 16.06 -12.80 -2.41
CA PHE A 85 16.27 -12.76 -3.86
C PHE A 85 17.48 -11.90 -4.23
N LEU A 86 17.58 -10.71 -3.64
CA LEU A 86 18.69 -9.79 -3.90
C LEU A 86 20.01 -10.32 -3.35
N ARG A 87 19.98 -10.95 -2.18
CA ARG A 87 21.16 -11.58 -1.58
C ARG A 87 21.69 -12.74 -2.44
N GLU A 88 20.80 -13.57 -2.97
CA GLU A 88 21.18 -14.71 -3.81
C GLU A 88 21.70 -14.25 -5.18
N ALA A 89 21.05 -13.26 -5.79
CA ALA A 89 21.41 -12.76 -7.12
C ALA A 89 22.68 -11.89 -7.14
N TYR A 90 22.88 -11.06 -6.10
CA TYR A 90 23.91 -10.01 -6.11
C TYR A 90 24.89 -10.08 -4.92
N GLY A 91 24.77 -11.09 -4.06
CA GLY A 91 25.67 -11.31 -2.93
C GLY A 91 25.28 -10.55 -1.66
N SER A 92 26.09 -10.73 -0.62
CA SER A 92 25.81 -10.28 0.75
C SER A 92 25.79 -8.76 0.91
N SER A 93 26.57 -8.01 0.13
CA SER A 93 26.64 -6.54 0.20
C SER A 93 25.33 -5.89 -0.24
N ILE A 94 24.80 -6.30 -1.38
CA ILE A 94 23.51 -5.81 -1.90
C ILE A 94 22.35 -6.29 -1.03
N GLY A 95 22.40 -7.55 -0.58
CA GLY A 95 21.45 -8.06 0.41
C GLY A 95 21.43 -7.20 1.69
N PHE A 96 22.61 -6.89 2.24
CA PHE A 96 22.74 -6.04 3.43
C PHE A 96 22.18 -4.64 3.21
N LEU A 97 22.55 -3.99 2.10
CA LEU A 97 22.04 -2.65 1.78
C LEU A 97 20.52 -2.63 1.67
N TYR A 98 19.94 -3.61 0.96
CA TYR A 98 18.49 -3.74 0.87
C TYR A 98 17.86 -3.98 2.24
N GLY A 99 18.40 -4.89 3.05
CA GLY A 99 17.89 -5.17 4.39
C GLY A 99 17.94 -3.95 5.31
N TRP A 100 19.02 -3.18 5.25
CA TRP A 100 19.18 -1.93 6.00
C TRP A 100 18.14 -0.89 5.58
N THR A 101 17.97 -0.66 4.27
CA THR A 101 16.98 0.30 3.75
C THR A 101 15.56 -0.16 4.03
N LEU A 102 15.28 -1.45 3.87
CA LEU A 102 13.97 -2.03 4.15
C LEU A 102 13.58 -1.80 5.62
N PHE A 103 14.48 -2.11 6.55
CA PHE A 103 14.20 -2.03 7.98
C PHE A 103 14.10 -0.59 8.48
N LEU A 104 15.13 0.24 8.24
CA LEU A 104 15.23 1.57 8.85
C LEU A 104 14.41 2.63 8.12
N VAL A 105 14.23 2.49 6.80
CA VAL A 105 13.62 3.55 5.97
C VAL A 105 12.24 3.12 5.49
N ILE A 106 12.15 2.03 4.74
CA ILE A 106 10.91 1.66 4.03
C ILE A 106 9.82 1.24 5.01
N GLN A 107 10.06 0.20 5.82
CA GLN A 107 9.02 -0.35 6.71
C GLN A 107 8.71 0.61 7.85
N THR A 108 9.73 1.20 8.47
CA THR A 108 9.55 2.18 9.55
C THR A 108 8.76 3.40 9.06
N GLY A 109 9.14 3.98 7.90
CA GLY A 109 8.44 5.12 7.31
C GLY A 109 7.00 4.79 6.90
N THR A 110 6.78 3.61 6.31
CA THR A 110 5.44 3.16 5.90
C THR A 110 4.52 2.97 7.10
N ILE A 111 4.98 2.32 8.17
CA ILE A 111 4.20 2.11 9.40
C ILE A 111 3.82 3.47 10.01
N ALA A 112 4.76 4.41 10.11
CA ALA A 112 4.49 5.75 10.61
C ALA A 112 3.47 6.50 9.75
N ALA A 113 3.65 6.50 8.43
CA ALA A 113 2.75 7.19 7.50
C ALA A 113 1.31 6.63 7.56
N VAL A 114 1.15 5.31 7.62
CA VAL A 114 -0.16 4.65 7.73
C VAL A 114 -0.82 4.95 9.08
N ALA A 115 -0.05 4.98 10.18
CA ALA A 115 -0.59 5.30 11.50
C ALA A 115 -1.08 6.76 11.58
N ILE A 116 -0.34 7.70 10.98
CA ILE A 116 -0.77 9.10 10.84
C ILE A 116 -2.03 9.20 9.98
N ALA A 117 -2.08 8.51 8.84
CA ALA A 117 -3.27 8.49 8.00
C ALA A 117 -4.50 7.95 8.75
N PHE A 118 -4.33 6.91 9.56
CA PHE A 118 -5.38 6.40 10.45
C PHE A 118 -5.84 7.47 11.45
N ALA A 119 -4.90 8.10 12.16
CA ALA A 119 -5.22 9.13 13.16
C ALA A 119 -5.95 10.32 12.54
N LYS A 120 -5.57 10.73 11.32
CA LYS A 120 -6.27 11.77 10.55
C LYS A 120 -7.72 11.39 10.22
N PHE A 121 -7.97 10.16 9.80
CA PHE A 121 -9.35 9.69 9.57
C PHE A 121 -10.14 9.51 10.87
N LEU A 122 -9.49 9.13 11.97
CA LEU A 122 -10.11 9.06 13.29
C LEU A 122 -10.54 10.44 13.78
N GLY A 123 -9.75 11.49 13.50
CA GLY A 123 -10.06 12.88 13.83
C GLY A 123 -11.36 13.40 13.22
N VAL A 124 -11.83 12.82 12.11
CA VAL A 124 -13.14 13.14 11.50
C VAL A 124 -14.29 12.73 12.43
N PHE A 125 -14.12 11.68 13.22
CA PHE A 125 -15.14 11.15 14.14
C PHE A 125 -14.92 11.60 15.58
N VAL A 126 -13.66 11.78 15.99
CA VAL A 126 -13.26 12.13 17.35
C VAL A 126 -12.51 13.44 17.30
N ALA A 127 -13.21 14.56 17.53
CA ALA A 127 -12.62 15.90 17.45
C ALA A 127 -11.42 16.14 18.40
N ALA A 128 -11.29 15.32 19.45
CA ALA A 128 -10.13 15.34 20.35
C ALA A 128 -8.83 14.85 19.68
N VAL A 129 -8.92 14.15 18.54
CA VAL A 129 -7.77 13.76 17.70
C VAL A 129 -7.66 14.78 16.58
N SER A 130 -6.76 15.73 16.74
CA SER A 130 -6.56 16.84 15.81
C SER A 130 -5.08 17.18 15.62
N THR A 131 -4.75 17.65 14.42
CA THR A 131 -3.45 18.27 14.10
C THR A 131 -3.17 19.51 14.91
N ASP A 132 -4.23 20.21 15.33
CA ASP A 132 -4.14 21.55 15.92
C ASP A 132 -4.10 21.50 17.46
N SER A 133 -4.40 20.33 18.04
CA SER A 133 -4.34 20.10 19.48
C SER A 133 -2.99 19.52 19.87
N TYR A 134 -2.07 20.39 20.32
CA TYR A 134 -0.71 20.04 20.73
C TYR A 134 -0.59 19.75 22.22
N LEU A 135 0.03 18.62 22.56
CA LEU A 135 0.52 18.32 23.90
C LEU A 135 1.93 18.89 24.10
N VAL A 136 2.78 18.77 23.08
CA VAL A 136 4.07 19.44 23.00
C VAL A 136 4.05 20.34 21.76
N PRO A 137 4.10 21.68 21.94
CA PRO A 137 4.07 22.60 20.82
C PRO A 137 5.31 22.43 19.93
N PRO A 138 5.24 22.82 18.64
CA PRO A 138 6.36 22.65 17.72
C PRO A 138 7.61 23.42 18.15
N ILE A 139 8.69 22.70 18.39
CA ILE A 139 10.02 23.26 18.63
C ILE A 139 10.82 23.12 17.33
N SER A 140 11.06 24.25 16.67
CA SER A 140 11.81 24.29 15.41
C SER A 140 13.31 24.12 15.64
N ILE A 141 13.92 23.15 14.96
CA ILE A 141 15.36 22.89 14.90
C ILE A 141 15.75 22.88 13.41
N GLY A 142 16.14 24.04 12.87
CA GLY A 142 16.44 24.20 11.44
C GLY A 142 15.21 23.97 10.57
N SER A 143 15.30 23.06 9.60
CA SER A 143 14.18 22.67 8.72
C SER A 143 13.22 21.65 9.33
N TYR A 144 13.47 21.19 10.56
CA TYR A 144 12.66 20.18 11.24
C TYR A 144 11.95 20.80 12.45
N ALA A 145 10.71 20.37 12.70
CA ALA A 145 10.00 20.73 13.92
C ALA A 145 9.70 19.46 14.70
N ILE A 146 10.09 19.44 15.98
CA ILE A 146 9.71 18.39 16.91
C ILE A 146 8.44 18.84 17.61
N SER A 147 7.36 18.08 17.45
CA SER A 147 6.05 18.36 18.06
C SER A 147 5.40 17.07 18.51
N LEU A 148 4.42 17.18 19.41
CA LEU A 148 3.54 16.09 19.78
C LEU A 148 2.09 16.59 19.79
N SER A 149 1.36 16.33 18.71
CA SER A 149 -0.08 16.54 18.62
C SER A 149 -0.86 15.33 19.15
N SER A 150 -2.14 15.55 19.47
CA SER A 150 -3.09 14.48 19.81
C SER A 150 -3.22 13.44 18.68
N GLU A 151 -3.11 13.86 17.41
CA GLU A 151 -3.03 12.97 16.25
C GLU A 151 -1.79 12.08 16.30
N GLN A 152 -0.61 12.65 16.53
CA GLN A 152 0.63 11.89 16.65
C GLN A 152 0.59 10.91 17.83
N LEU A 153 -0.01 11.31 18.95
CA LEU A 153 -0.20 10.43 20.10
C LEU A 153 -1.10 9.24 19.76
N ALA A 154 -2.22 9.47 19.06
CA ALA A 154 -3.10 8.39 18.60
C ALA A 154 -2.38 7.42 17.65
N ALA A 155 -1.56 7.95 16.73
CA ALA A 155 -0.74 7.13 15.84
C ALA A 155 0.30 6.28 16.62
N ILE A 156 0.99 6.86 17.60
CA ILE A 156 1.94 6.14 18.46
C ILE A 156 1.23 5.03 19.24
N ALA A 157 0.07 5.34 19.84
CA ALA A 157 -0.74 4.36 20.58
C ALA A 157 -1.19 3.20 19.69
N LEU A 158 -1.61 3.48 18.45
CA LEU A 158 -1.97 2.45 17.47
C LEU A 158 -0.78 1.54 17.14
N ILE A 159 0.39 2.12 16.87
CA ILE A 159 1.60 1.34 16.57
C ILE A 159 1.95 0.43 17.75
N ALA A 160 1.91 0.95 18.98
CA ALA A 160 2.17 0.17 20.18
C ALA A 160 1.16 -0.98 20.35
N LEU A 161 -0.13 -0.71 20.14
CA LEU A 161 -1.21 -1.69 20.22
C LEU A 161 -1.04 -2.82 19.18
N LEU A 162 -0.78 -2.47 17.92
CA LEU A 162 -0.59 -3.44 16.85
C LEU A 162 0.71 -4.24 17.06
N THR A 163 1.77 -3.60 17.53
CA THR A 163 3.02 -4.29 17.88
C THR A 163 2.78 -5.31 18.99
N TRP A 164 2.10 -4.91 20.06
CA TRP A 164 1.72 -5.82 21.16
C TRP A 164 0.81 -6.96 20.70
N THR A 165 -0.11 -6.70 19.78
CA THR A 165 -0.99 -7.74 19.22
C THR A 165 -0.20 -8.75 18.38
N ASN A 166 0.76 -8.26 17.57
CA ASN A 166 1.61 -9.11 16.75
C ASN A 166 2.55 -10.00 17.57
N THR A 167 2.99 -9.56 18.75
CA THR A 167 3.83 -10.39 19.64
C THR A 167 3.05 -11.51 20.35
N ARG A 168 1.72 -11.50 20.35
CA ARG A 168 0.87 -12.58 20.93
C ARG A 168 0.70 -13.81 20.03
N GLY A 169 1.21 -13.77 18.81
CA GLY A 169 1.37 -14.94 17.93
C GLY A 169 0.54 -14.91 16.65
N LEU A 170 0.97 -15.73 15.69
CA LEU A 170 0.49 -15.74 14.30
C LEU A 170 -1.03 -15.97 14.15
N LYS A 171 -1.65 -16.73 15.07
CA LYS A 171 -3.11 -16.98 15.02
C LYS A 171 -3.92 -15.71 15.22
N VAL A 172 -3.51 -14.86 16.17
CA VAL A 172 -4.17 -13.58 16.45
C VAL A 172 -3.93 -12.62 15.28
N GLY A 173 -2.69 -12.53 14.80
CA GLY A 173 -2.32 -11.72 13.63
C GLY A 173 -3.15 -12.07 12.40
N LYS A 174 -3.32 -13.36 12.08
CA LYS A 174 -4.17 -13.84 10.98
C LYS A 174 -5.63 -13.39 11.13
N ILE A 175 -6.23 -13.52 12.32
CA ILE A 175 -7.64 -13.14 12.54
C ILE A 175 -7.82 -11.64 12.33
N VAL A 176 -6.93 -10.83 12.91
CA VAL A 176 -6.93 -9.36 12.76
C VAL A 176 -6.78 -8.99 11.29
N GLN A 177 -5.78 -9.54 10.60
CA GLN A 177 -5.52 -9.27 9.18
C GLN A 177 -6.71 -9.63 8.30
N ASN A 178 -7.24 -10.86 8.41
CA ASN A 178 -8.34 -11.32 7.57
C ASN A 178 -9.61 -10.50 7.82
N THR A 179 -9.89 -10.14 9.07
CA THR A 179 -11.07 -9.33 9.43
C THR A 179 -10.96 -7.92 8.85
N PHE A 180 -9.83 -7.23 9.04
CA PHE A 180 -9.66 -5.89 8.48
C PHE A 180 -9.63 -5.89 6.95
N THR A 181 -9.00 -6.88 6.34
CA THR A 181 -8.95 -7.01 4.88
C THR A 181 -10.34 -7.22 4.31
N PHE A 182 -11.10 -8.17 4.87
CA PHE A 182 -12.47 -8.43 4.42
C PHE A 182 -13.35 -7.19 4.60
N THR A 183 -13.36 -6.58 5.78
CA THR A 183 -14.20 -5.41 6.07
C THR A 183 -13.87 -4.23 5.16
N LYS A 184 -12.58 -3.92 4.94
CA LYS A 184 -12.19 -2.82 4.05
C LYS A 184 -12.52 -3.10 2.58
N THR A 185 -12.33 -4.34 2.14
CA THR A 185 -12.69 -4.77 0.78
C THR A 185 -14.21 -4.70 0.57
N ALA A 186 -15.00 -5.16 1.54
CA ALA A 186 -16.45 -5.08 1.52
C ALA A 186 -16.94 -3.62 1.53
N ALA A 187 -16.29 -2.74 2.30
CA ALA A 187 -16.59 -1.31 2.29
C ALA A 187 -16.32 -0.66 0.93
N LEU A 188 -15.20 -1.01 0.27
CA LEU A 188 -14.92 -0.54 -1.11
C LEU A 188 -15.95 -1.06 -2.11
N ALA A 189 -16.31 -2.35 -2.03
CA ALA A 189 -17.35 -2.92 -2.89
C ALA A 189 -18.69 -2.21 -2.67
N ALA A 190 -19.05 -1.90 -1.42
CA ALA A 190 -20.25 -1.15 -1.09
C ALA A 190 -20.22 0.27 -1.70
N VAL A 191 -19.09 0.98 -1.62
CA VAL A 191 -18.92 2.29 -2.26
C VAL A 191 -19.13 2.21 -3.77
N VAL A 192 -18.59 1.18 -4.43
CA VAL A 192 -18.80 0.96 -5.87
C VAL A 192 -20.27 0.72 -6.18
N VAL A 193 -20.93 -0.19 -5.46
CA VAL A 193 -22.36 -0.51 -5.67
C VAL A 193 -23.25 0.71 -5.42
N ILE A 194 -23.00 1.46 -4.35
CA ILE A 194 -23.74 2.69 -4.02
C ILE A 194 -23.51 3.74 -5.11
N GLY A 195 -22.26 3.94 -5.54
CA GLY A 195 -21.92 4.88 -6.61
C GLY A 195 -22.58 4.53 -7.94
N LEU A 196 -22.61 3.25 -8.30
CA LEU A 196 -23.24 2.77 -9.55
C LEU A 196 -24.77 2.67 -9.47
N SER A 197 -25.39 2.70 -8.30
CA SER A 197 -26.85 2.66 -8.16
C SER A 197 -27.46 4.05 -7.97
N LEU A 198 -26.85 4.87 -7.11
CA LEU A 198 -27.34 6.20 -6.74
C LEU A 198 -26.64 7.35 -7.49
N GLY A 199 -25.50 7.09 -8.11
CA GLY A 199 -24.69 8.13 -8.76
C GLY A 199 -25.14 8.51 -10.17
N TRP A 200 -26.14 7.84 -10.74
CA TRP A 200 -26.66 8.16 -12.09
C TRP A 200 -27.62 9.34 -12.05
N ASN A 201 -27.05 10.54 -12.10
CA ASN A 201 -27.77 11.81 -12.25
C ASN A 201 -27.13 12.63 -13.38
N VAL A 202 -27.89 13.48 -14.05
CA VAL A 202 -27.41 14.43 -15.08
C VAL A 202 -26.22 15.25 -14.60
N ASN A 203 -26.16 15.57 -13.30
CA ASN A 203 -25.05 16.30 -12.69
C ASN A 203 -23.86 15.42 -12.26
N SER A 204 -23.92 14.10 -12.47
CA SER A 204 -22.82 13.21 -12.12
C SER A 204 -21.58 13.48 -12.97
N ALA A 205 -20.40 13.37 -12.38
CA ALA A 205 -19.14 13.51 -13.12
C ALA A 205 -19.05 12.51 -14.29
N ALA A 206 -19.68 11.33 -14.18
CA ALA A 206 -19.73 10.34 -15.24
C ALA A 206 -20.46 10.86 -16.50
N LEU A 207 -21.49 11.70 -16.36
CA LEU A 207 -22.28 12.24 -17.48
C LEU A 207 -21.88 13.67 -17.86
N ALA A 208 -21.48 14.49 -16.88
CA ALA A 208 -21.16 15.91 -17.09
C ALA A 208 -19.73 16.12 -17.62
N SER A 209 -18.77 15.27 -17.25
CA SER A 209 -17.37 15.43 -17.66
C SER A 209 -17.11 14.86 -19.05
N LYS A 210 -16.22 15.52 -19.79
CA LYS A 210 -15.61 14.96 -21.01
C LYS A 210 -14.55 13.95 -20.61
N TRP A 211 -14.71 12.69 -21.02
CA TRP A 211 -13.89 11.59 -20.49
C TRP A 211 -12.42 11.64 -20.90
N TRP A 212 -12.13 12.19 -22.07
CA TRP A 212 -10.77 12.20 -22.66
C TRP A 212 -10.27 13.61 -22.99
N ASP A 213 -11.11 14.62 -22.82
CA ASP A 213 -10.78 16.02 -23.07
C ASP A 213 -10.68 16.77 -21.74
N SER A 214 -9.45 16.84 -21.22
CA SER A 214 -9.17 17.55 -19.96
C SER A 214 -9.45 19.05 -20.09
N TRP A 215 -9.11 19.67 -21.23
CA TRP A 215 -9.31 21.10 -21.44
C TRP A 215 -10.78 21.49 -21.41
N ALA A 216 -11.65 20.66 -22.01
CA ALA A 216 -13.09 20.85 -21.94
C ALA A 216 -13.67 20.72 -20.52
N ASN A 217 -12.95 20.09 -19.59
CA ASN A 217 -13.30 20.06 -18.16
C ASN A 217 -12.71 21.25 -17.37
N GLY A 218 -12.14 22.26 -18.04
CA GLY A 218 -11.52 23.42 -17.38
C GLY A 218 -10.11 23.15 -16.83
N TRP A 219 -9.47 22.05 -17.26
CA TRP A 219 -8.10 21.75 -16.89
C TRP A 219 -7.11 22.52 -17.76
N SER A 220 -6.00 22.93 -17.15
CA SER A 220 -4.81 23.38 -17.87
C SER A 220 -3.56 22.88 -17.14
N PRO A 221 -2.40 22.75 -17.82
CA PRO A 221 -1.18 22.30 -17.17
C PRO A 221 -0.77 23.15 -15.97
N GLN A 222 -1.01 24.47 -16.03
CA GLN A 222 -0.69 25.41 -14.96
C GLN A 222 -1.64 25.30 -13.77
N VAL A 223 -2.92 24.96 -14.01
CA VAL A 223 -3.88 24.66 -12.94
C VAL A 223 -3.55 23.34 -12.27
N ALA A 224 -3.17 22.33 -13.05
CA ALA A 224 -2.80 21.01 -12.57
C ALA A 224 -1.50 21.02 -11.75
N GLN A 225 -0.52 21.81 -12.18
CA GLN A 225 0.74 21.99 -11.50
C GLN A 225 1.23 23.45 -11.66
N PRO A 226 1.14 24.27 -10.60
CA PRO A 226 1.69 25.62 -10.62
C PRO A 226 3.18 25.62 -10.99
N GLY A 227 3.57 26.56 -11.87
CA GLY A 227 4.94 26.67 -12.37
C GLY A 227 5.32 25.65 -13.46
N PHE A 228 4.39 24.84 -13.95
CA PHE A 228 4.66 23.92 -15.06
C PHE A 228 4.77 24.67 -16.38
N THR A 229 5.92 24.52 -17.05
CA THR A 229 6.30 25.30 -18.25
C THR A 229 5.87 24.65 -19.56
N PHE A 230 5.65 23.33 -19.58
CA PHE A 230 5.20 22.62 -20.77
C PHE A 230 3.72 22.89 -21.05
N VAL A 231 3.36 22.92 -22.34
CA VAL A 231 1.98 23.15 -22.81
C VAL A 231 1.54 22.07 -23.80
N GLY A 232 0.24 22.03 -24.09
CA GLY A 232 -0.35 21.12 -25.07
C GLY A 232 -0.23 19.63 -24.71
N GLY A 233 -0.21 18.76 -25.73
CA GLY A 233 -0.20 17.31 -25.54
C GLY A 233 1.01 16.77 -24.77
N LEU A 234 2.18 17.40 -24.92
CA LEU A 234 3.37 17.03 -24.15
C LEU A 234 3.16 17.27 -22.64
N ALA A 235 2.51 18.37 -22.27
CA ALA A 235 2.20 18.65 -20.89
C ALA A 235 1.24 17.62 -20.29
N LEU A 236 0.21 17.23 -21.05
CA LEU A 236 -0.72 16.18 -20.65
C LEU A 236 0.02 14.84 -20.45
N ALA A 237 0.91 14.45 -21.35
CA ALA A 237 1.67 13.20 -21.22
C ALA A 237 2.56 13.18 -19.97
N LEU A 238 3.27 14.28 -19.70
CA LEU A 238 4.12 14.40 -18.50
C LEU A 238 3.30 14.39 -17.20
N LEU A 239 2.18 15.12 -17.17
CA LEU A 239 1.28 15.16 -16.01
C LEU A 239 0.51 13.84 -15.84
N PHE A 240 0.21 13.13 -16.92
CA PHE A 240 -0.28 11.76 -16.87
C PHE A 240 0.74 10.84 -16.21
N GLY A 241 2.01 10.88 -16.63
CA GLY A 241 3.10 10.14 -15.98
C GLY A 241 3.20 10.46 -14.48
N LYS A 242 3.11 11.73 -14.09
CA LYS A 242 3.05 12.13 -12.67
C LYS A 242 1.79 11.61 -11.97
N SER A 243 0.65 11.59 -12.63
CA SER A 243 -0.62 11.07 -12.08
C SER A 243 -0.54 9.57 -11.75
N MET A 244 0.33 8.80 -12.41
CA MET A 244 0.54 7.38 -12.14
C MET A 244 1.18 7.11 -10.78
N VAL A 245 1.85 8.10 -10.16
CA VAL A 245 2.45 7.95 -8.81
C VAL A 245 1.39 7.49 -7.80
N GLY A 246 0.17 8.03 -7.89
CA GLY A 246 -0.93 7.68 -6.99
C GLY A 246 -1.38 6.22 -7.10
N PRO A 247 -1.79 5.74 -8.30
CA PRO A 247 -2.12 4.34 -8.53
C PRO A 247 -0.98 3.37 -8.21
N LEU A 248 0.26 3.67 -8.61
CA LEU A 248 1.41 2.81 -8.33
C LEU A 248 1.69 2.71 -6.82
N PHE A 249 1.56 3.82 -6.09
CA PHE A 249 1.64 3.80 -4.63
C PHE A 249 0.51 2.96 -4.01
N ALA A 250 -0.72 3.09 -4.50
CA ALA A 250 -1.86 2.36 -3.97
C ALA A 250 -1.87 0.86 -4.31
N GLN A 251 -1.08 0.43 -5.30
CA GLN A 251 -0.98 -0.97 -5.73
C GLN A 251 0.37 -1.61 -5.36
N THR A 252 1.14 -0.98 -4.47
CA THR A 252 2.39 -1.57 -3.96
C THR A 252 2.09 -2.56 -2.82
N ALA A 253 3.14 -3.12 -2.19
CA ALA A 253 3.08 -3.99 -1.02
C ALA A 253 2.57 -5.43 -1.25
N TRP A 254 2.25 -5.82 -2.50
CA TRP A 254 2.01 -7.22 -2.87
C TRP A 254 3.20 -8.14 -2.55
N THR A 255 4.43 -7.60 -2.55
CA THR A 255 5.66 -8.34 -2.18
C THR A 255 5.68 -8.79 -0.72
N ASN A 256 4.82 -8.25 0.16
CA ASN A 256 4.80 -8.61 1.59
C ASN A 256 4.55 -10.11 1.81
N VAL A 257 3.76 -10.75 0.94
CA VAL A 257 3.51 -12.20 1.02
C VAL A 257 4.77 -13.03 0.82
N THR A 258 5.80 -12.49 0.16
CA THR A 258 7.07 -13.19 -0.04
C THR A 258 7.87 -13.34 1.26
N PHE A 259 7.67 -12.45 2.23
CA PHE A 259 8.38 -12.51 3.52
C PHE A 259 7.94 -13.67 4.40
N ILE A 260 6.71 -14.15 4.20
CA ILE A 260 6.10 -15.25 4.95
C ILE A 260 6.14 -16.59 4.20
N GLY A 261 6.97 -16.72 3.16
CA GLY A 261 7.02 -17.92 2.32
C GLY A 261 7.24 -19.23 3.11
N SER A 262 7.94 -19.18 4.24
CA SER A 262 8.14 -20.33 5.13
C SER A 262 6.92 -20.71 5.98
N GLU A 263 5.95 -19.81 6.14
CA GLU A 263 4.73 -20.01 6.93
C GLU A 263 3.50 -20.35 6.07
N VAL A 264 3.63 -20.23 4.75
CA VAL A 264 2.59 -20.60 3.78
C VAL A 264 2.61 -22.11 3.55
N ARG A 265 1.43 -22.73 3.63
CA ARG A 265 1.21 -24.14 3.25
C ARG A 265 1.36 -24.27 1.74
N ASP A 266 2.05 -25.31 1.27
CA ASP A 266 2.31 -25.54 -0.16
C ASP A 266 2.73 -24.25 -0.91
N PRO A 267 3.86 -23.62 -0.51
CA PRO A 267 4.22 -22.28 -0.97
C PRO A 267 4.44 -22.22 -2.50
N GLY A 268 4.85 -23.34 -3.12
CA GLY A 268 5.02 -23.44 -4.57
C GLY A 268 3.73 -23.15 -5.36
N LYS A 269 2.55 -23.45 -4.80
CA LYS A 269 1.25 -23.15 -5.44
C LYS A 269 0.58 -21.94 -4.83
N ASN A 270 0.62 -21.83 -3.50
CA ASN A 270 -0.18 -20.85 -2.79
C ASN A 270 0.42 -19.44 -2.82
N LEU A 271 1.73 -19.27 -2.99
CA LEU A 271 2.32 -17.94 -3.21
C LEU A 271 1.94 -17.37 -4.57
N VAL A 272 1.96 -18.19 -5.62
CA VAL A 272 1.52 -17.77 -6.98
C VAL A 272 0.05 -17.36 -6.95
N ARG A 273 -0.81 -18.21 -6.38
CA ARG A 273 -2.24 -17.92 -6.25
C ARG A 273 -2.47 -16.62 -5.48
N ALA A 274 -1.78 -16.43 -4.36
CA ALA A 274 -1.90 -15.22 -3.56
C ALA A 274 -1.50 -13.97 -4.33
N LEU A 275 -0.39 -14.02 -5.09
CA LEU A 275 0.12 -12.89 -5.87
C LEU A 275 -0.73 -12.55 -7.11
N VAL A 276 -1.42 -13.54 -7.68
CA VAL A 276 -2.26 -13.34 -8.89
C VAL A 276 -3.69 -12.93 -8.52
N PHE A 277 -4.27 -13.53 -7.48
CA PHE A 277 -5.65 -13.27 -7.09
C PHE A 277 -5.82 -12.16 -6.05
N GLY A 278 -4.77 -11.85 -5.29
CA GLY A 278 -4.78 -10.81 -4.28
C GLY A 278 -4.48 -9.44 -4.88
#